data_AF-A0A2M8L523-F1
#
_entry.id   AF-A0A2M8L523-F1
#
_cell.length_a   1.000
_cell.length_b   1.000
_cell.length_c   1.000
_cell.angle_alpha   90.00
_cell.angle_beta   90.00
_cell.angle_gamma   90.00
#
_symmetry.space_group_name_H-M   'P 1'
#
loop_
_entity.id
_entity.type
_entity.pdbx_description
1 polymer ?
#
loop_
_entity_poly.entity_id
_entity_poly.type
_entity_poly.pdbx_seq_one_letter_code
_entity_poly.pdbx_strand_id
1 'polypeptide(L)'
;MLKKLKMKNHLRLFLINFVSLWLAGNAFAGVSFSGGYQILALAALVLTLINFALKPLIKILLLPINLITMGAFRWLINVFSLYLATVIVSQFQIQSFLFAGFTYQGFVIPSIYLSTFWALVAVSFFISLITALLLWLIK
;
A
#
# COMPACT_ATOMS: atom_id res chain seq x y z
N MET A 1 2.74 -23.04 -23.76
CA MET A 1 1.34 -22.79 -24.20
C MET A 1 0.61 -22.11 -23.03
N LEU A 2 0.33 -20.82 -22.94
CA LEU A 2 0.41 -19.70 -23.88
C LEU A 2 0.89 -18.43 -23.13
N LYS A 3 1.91 -17.83 -23.74
CA LYS A 3 2.39 -16.47 -23.58
C LYS A 3 1.25 -15.48 -23.91
N LYS A 4 0.52 -14.98 -22.91
CA LYS A 4 -0.33 -13.77 -22.97
C LYS A 4 -0.35 -13.26 -21.52
N LEU A 5 0.41 -12.24 -21.16
CA LEU A 5 -0.03 -10.85 -21.08
C LEU A 5 1.20 -9.91 -21.07
N LYS A 6 2.04 -9.93 -22.11
CA LYS A 6 3.29 -9.15 -22.12
C LYS A 6 3.11 -7.62 -22.33
N MET A 7 1.86 -7.14 -22.48
CA MET A 7 1.49 -5.70 -22.56
C MET A 7 0.37 -5.30 -21.56
N LYS A 8 -0.28 -6.27 -20.88
CA LYS A 8 -1.51 -6.07 -20.06
C LYS A 8 -1.26 -6.00 -18.54
N ASN A 9 0.00 -6.03 -18.11
CA ASN A 9 0.36 -6.10 -16.68
C ASN A 9 0.25 -4.74 -15.95
N HIS A 10 0.52 -3.63 -16.64
CA HIS A 10 0.58 -2.31 -16.00
C HIS A 10 -0.82 -1.77 -15.65
N LEU A 11 -1.78 -1.91 -16.57
CA LEU A 11 -3.17 -1.53 -16.31
C LEU A 11 -3.79 -2.38 -15.19
N ARG A 12 -3.46 -3.68 -15.14
CA ARG A 12 -3.89 -4.57 -14.05
C ARG A 12 -3.33 -4.10 -12.71
N LEU A 13 -2.03 -3.79 -12.65
CA LEU A 13 -1.41 -3.28 -11.43
C LEU A 13 -2.01 -1.94 -11.00
N PHE A 14 -2.30 -1.06 -11.95
CA PHE A 14 -3.00 0.19 -11.69
C PHE A 14 -4.37 -0.04 -11.05
N LEU A 15 -5.20 -0.91 -11.64
CA LEU A 15 -6.53 -1.22 -11.10
C LEU A 15 -6.45 -1.85 -9.71
N ILE A 16 -5.48 -2.73 -9.48
CA ILE A 16 -5.29 -3.35 -8.16
C ILE A 16 -4.84 -2.31 -7.13
N ASN A 17 -3.90 -1.43 -7.47
CA ASN A 17 -3.48 -0.34 -6.59
C ASN A 17 -4.63 0.64 -6.31
N PHE A 18 -5.44 0.94 -7.32
CA PHE A 18 -6.63 1.77 -7.19
C PHE A 18 -7.62 1.18 -6.18
N VAL A 19 -8.01 -0.08 -6.36
CA VAL A 19 -8.92 -0.76 -5.43
C VAL A 19 -8.31 -0.88 -4.04
N SER A 20 -7.01 -1.17 -3.94
CA SER A 20 -6.33 -1.29 -2.64
C SER A 20 -6.28 0.04 -1.89
N LEU A 21 -6.00 1.16 -2.57
CA LEU A 21 -6.01 2.49 -1.98
C LEU A 21 -7.42 2.93 -1.59
N TRP A 22 -8.42 2.60 -2.42
CA TRP A 22 -9.81 2.87 -2.11
C TRP A 22 -10.26 2.12 -0.84
N LEU A 23 -9.96 0.83 -0.75
CA LEU A 23 -10.24 0.04 0.46
C LEU A 23 -9.48 0.58 1.68
N ALA A 24 -8.22 0.97 1.51
CA ALA A 24 -7.45 1.59 2.59
C ALA A 24 -8.05 2.91 3.07
N GLY A 25 -8.54 3.76 2.16
CA GLY A 25 -9.25 5.01 2.50
C GLY A 25 -10.54 4.79 3.29
N ASN A 26 -11.22 3.66 3.08
CA ASN A 26 -12.41 3.30 3.85
C ASN A 26 -12.07 2.60 5.18
N ALA A 27 -10.95 1.88 5.24
CA ALA A 27 -10.54 1.12 6.42
C ALA A 27 -9.83 1.98 7.47
N PHE A 28 -9.14 3.05 7.06
CA PHE A 28 -8.34 3.89 7.94
C PHE A 28 -8.78 5.35 7.91
N ALA A 29 -9.17 5.88 9.08
CA ALA A 29 -9.53 7.29 9.23
C ALA A 29 -8.38 8.27 8.90
N GLY A 30 -7.12 7.81 9.02
CA GLY A 30 -5.94 8.63 8.71
C GLY A 30 -5.61 8.71 7.22
N VAL A 31 -6.35 8.04 6.33
CA VAL A 31 -6.10 8.05 4.88
C VAL A 31 -7.14 8.92 4.20
N SER A 32 -6.70 9.97 3.49
CA SER A 32 -7.59 10.93 2.84
C SER A 32 -7.16 11.31 1.43
N PHE A 33 -8.14 11.64 0.59
CA PHE A 33 -7.96 12.07 -0.80
C PHE A 33 -8.78 13.35 -1.04
N SER A 34 -8.16 14.52 -0.97
CA SER A 34 -8.88 15.81 -0.96
C SER A 34 -9.69 16.08 -2.25
N GLY A 35 -9.25 15.57 -3.40
CA GLY A 35 -9.97 15.68 -4.68
C GLY A 35 -10.74 14.40 -5.07
N GLY A 36 -11.11 13.56 -4.10
CA GLY A 36 -11.94 12.37 -4.31
C GLY A 36 -11.32 11.34 -5.25
N TYR A 37 -12.15 10.76 -6.13
CA TYR A 37 -11.73 9.67 -7.03
C TYR A 37 -10.64 10.08 -8.03
N GLN A 38 -10.54 11.35 -8.39
CA GLN A 38 -9.49 11.84 -9.29
C GLN A 38 -8.10 11.72 -8.65
N ILE A 39 -7.99 12.16 -7.38
CA ILE A 39 -6.74 12.05 -6.62
C ILE A 39 -6.43 10.61 -6.27
N LEU A 40 -7.45 9.80 -6.00
CA LEU A 40 -7.28 8.36 -5.81
C LEU A 40 -6.69 7.70 -7.06
N ALA A 41 -7.22 8.02 -8.25
CA ALA A 41 -6.68 7.55 -9.52
C ALA A 41 -5.23 8.01 -9.73
N LEU A 42 -4.93 9.28 -9.44
CA LEU A 42 -3.59 9.82 -9.56
C LEU A 42 -2.60 9.15 -8.59
N ALA A 43 -3.00 8.95 -7.33
CA ALA A 43 -2.21 8.23 -6.33
C ALA A 43 -1.95 6.78 -6.74
N ALA A 44 -2.96 6.08 -7.26
CA ALA A 44 -2.81 4.72 -7.79
C ALA A 44 -1.86 4.66 -9.00
N LEU A 45 -1.92 5.66 -9.88
CA LEU A 45 -1.02 5.78 -11.02
C LEU A 45 0.42 5.98 -10.55
N VAL A 46 0.65 6.95 -9.66
CA VAL A 46 1.96 7.22 -9.08
C VAL A 46 2.52 6.00 -8.36
N LEU A 47 1.72 5.32 -7.53
CA LEU A 47 2.15 4.10 -6.85
C LEU A 47 2.51 2.99 -7.84
N THR A 48 1.79 2.88 -8.95
CA THR A 48 2.09 1.92 -10.02
C THR A 48 3.41 2.25 -10.72
N LEU A 49 3.67 3.53 -10.99
CA LEU A 49 4.93 4.01 -11.57
C LEU A 49 6.11 3.77 -10.61
N ILE A 50 5.95 4.09 -9.32
CA ILE A 50 6.94 3.80 -8.28
C ILE A 50 7.25 2.30 -8.22
N ASN A 51 6.22 1.45 -8.25
CA ASN A 51 6.40 0.01 -8.24
C ASN A 51 7.14 -0.52 -9.48
N PHE A 52 7.05 0.19 -10.61
CA PHE A 52 7.75 -0.16 -11.83
C PHE A 52 9.20 0.33 -11.83
N ALA A 53 9.45 1.58 -11.42
CA ALA A 53 10.77 2.20 -11.52
C ALA A 53 11.63 2.00 -10.26
N LEU A 54 11.09 2.30 -9.09
CA LEU A 54 11.85 2.34 -7.82
C LEU A 54 11.99 0.97 -7.18
N LYS A 55 10.92 0.17 -7.18
CA LYS A 55 10.93 -1.13 -6.50
C LYS A 55 12.01 -2.10 -6.99
N PRO A 56 12.31 -2.21 -8.30
CA PRO A 56 13.43 -3.03 -8.77
C PRO A 56 14.80 -2.55 -8.26
N LEU A 57 15.04 -1.24 -8.28
CA LEU A 57 16.29 -0.64 -7.81
C LEU A 57 16.52 -0.91 -6.32
N ILE A 58 15.50 -0.63 -5.50
CA ILE A 58 15.57 -0.82 -4.05
C ILE A 58 15.70 -2.32 -3.72
N LYS A 59 15.03 -3.21 -4.45
CA LYS A 59 15.12 -4.65 -4.23
C LYS A 59 16.52 -5.20 -4.49
N ILE A 60 17.23 -4.69 -5.49
CA ILE A 60 18.61 -5.09 -5.78
C ILE A 60 19.52 -4.63 -4.64
N LEU A 61 19.39 -3.37 -4.20
CA LEU A 61 20.18 -2.81 -3.11
C LEU A 61 19.96 -3.55 -1.78
N LEU A 62 18.70 -3.88 -1.47
CA LEU A 62 18.32 -4.54 -0.22
C LEU A 62 18.36 -6.07 -0.30
N LEU A 63 18.81 -6.67 -1.40
CA LEU A 63 18.81 -8.13 -1.58
C LEU A 63 19.52 -8.89 -0.43
N PRO A 64 20.74 -8.55 0.01
CA PRO A 64 21.41 -9.29 1.09
C PRO A 64 20.64 -9.20 2.41
N ILE A 65 20.18 -8.01 2.77
CA ILE A 65 19.39 -7.78 3.97
C ILE A 65 18.05 -8.51 3.90
N ASN A 66 17.42 -8.54 2.73
CA ASN A 66 16.15 -9.20 2.52
C ASN A 66 16.28 -10.74 2.63
N LEU A 67 17.44 -11.32 2.32
CA LEU A 67 17.73 -12.74 2.56
C LEU A 67 17.87 -13.03 4.06
N ILE A 68 18.60 -12.18 4.79
CA ILE A 68 18.78 -12.32 6.24
C ILE A 68 17.45 -12.17 6.99
N THR A 69 16.59 -11.26 6.54
CA THR A 69 15.30 -10.94 7.19
C THR A 69 14.12 -11.77 6.67
N MET A 70 14.39 -12.86 5.94
CA MET A 70 13.36 -13.75 5.38
C MET A 70 12.26 -13.03 4.57
N GLY A 71 12.60 -11.91 3.93
CA GLY A 71 11.65 -11.14 3.13
C GLY A 71 10.91 -10.02 3.88
N ALA A 72 11.13 -9.81 5.19
CA ALA A 72 10.46 -8.73 5.92
C ALA A 72 10.80 -7.33 5.36
N PHE A 73 12.04 -7.11 4.96
CA PHE A 73 12.48 -5.83 4.36
C PHE A 73 11.79 -5.53 3.03
N ARG A 74 11.30 -6.54 2.31
CA ARG A 74 10.52 -6.32 1.09
C ARG A 74 9.25 -5.51 1.35
N TRP A 75 8.64 -5.67 2.53
CA TRP A 75 7.49 -4.86 2.91
C TRP A 75 7.89 -3.43 3.25
N LEU A 76 9.07 -3.21 3.82
CA LEU A 76 9.59 -1.86 4.05
C LEU A 76 9.71 -1.06 2.74
N ILE A 77 10.05 -1.73 1.62
CA ILE A 77 10.01 -1.12 0.29
C ILE A 77 8.60 -0.63 -0.07
N ASN A 78 7.55 -1.37 0.29
CA ASN A 78 6.17 -0.95 0.05
C ASN A 78 5.80 0.26 0.93
N VAL A 79 6.24 0.28 2.19
CA VAL A 79 6.05 1.44 3.10
C VAL A 79 6.70 2.68 2.48
N PHE A 80 7.95 2.54 2.01
CA PHE A 80 8.67 3.62 1.34
C PHE A 80 7.97 4.08 0.05
N SER A 81 7.51 3.16 -0.79
CA SER A 81 6.76 3.49 -2.01
C SER A 81 5.47 4.26 -1.71
N LEU A 82 4.74 3.86 -0.65
CA LEU A 82 3.51 4.52 -0.22
C LEU A 82 3.82 5.93 0.29
N TYR A 83 4.84 6.06 1.14
CA TYR A 83 5.30 7.37 1.60
C TYR A 83 5.65 8.29 0.42
N LEU A 84 6.42 7.79 -0.55
CA LEU A 84 6.78 8.60 -1.72
C LEU A 84 5.54 9.00 -2.55
N ALA A 85 4.52 8.14 -2.63
CA ALA A 85 3.26 8.51 -3.26
C ALA A 85 2.55 9.67 -2.53
N THR A 86 2.59 9.71 -1.19
CA THR A 86 2.04 10.84 -0.41
C THR A 86 2.83 12.14 -0.62
N VAL A 87 4.13 12.05 -0.91
CA VAL A 87 4.97 13.23 -1.19
C VAL A 87 4.72 13.76 -2.61
N ILE A 88 4.59 12.86 -3.60
CA ILE A 88 4.36 13.24 -5.01
C ILE A 88 2.93 13.76 -5.20
N VAL A 89 1.96 13.18 -4.50
CA VAL A 89 0.54 13.55 -4.60
C VAL A 89 0.14 14.28 -3.33
N SER A 90 0.31 15.61 -3.30
CA SER A 90 0.07 16.44 -2.11
C SER A 90 -1.36 16.35 -1.54
N GLN A 91 -2.33 15.96 -2.38
CA GLN A 91 -3.73 15.75 -2.01
C GLN A 91 -4.03 14.33 -1.51
N PHE A 92 -3.06 13.41 -1.54
CA PHE A 92 -3.12 12.09 -0.93
C PHE A 92 -2.33 12.12 0.36
N GLN A 93 -3.04 12.10 1.49
CA GLN A 93 -2.43 12.27 2.80
C GLN A 93 -2.69 11.07 3.68
N ILE A 94 -1.63 10.63 4.35
CA ILE A 94 -1.68 9.67 5.44
C ILE A 94 -1.24 10.42 6.69
N GLN A 95 -2.18 10.64 7.61
CA GLN A 95 -1.96 11.38 8.85
C GLN A 95 -2.05 10.46 10.06
N SER A 96 -1.58 10.95 11.20
CA SER A 96 -1.83 10.29 12.48
C SER A 96 -3.33 10.19 12.74
N PHE A 97 -3.78 9.04 13.23
CA PHE A 97 -5.19 8.83 13.55
C PHE A 97 -5.33 7.99 14.82
N LEU A 98 -6.48 8.15 15.47
CA LEU A 98 -6.85 7.35 16.63
C LEU A 98 -7.54 6.08 16.13
N PHE A 99 -6.89 4.93 16.31
CA PHE A 99 -7.52 3.65 16.07
C PHE A 99 -8.51 3.39 17.20
N ALA A 100 -9.81 3.32 16.89
CA ALA A 100 -10.89 3.25 17.88
C ALA A 100 -10.85 2.01 18.79
N GLY A 101 -10.01 1.02 18.47
CA GLY A 101 -10.03 -0.26 19.14
C GLY A 101 -11.09 -1.19 18.56
N PHE A 102 -11.05 -2.44 18.99
CA PHE A 102 -12.04 -3.45 18.60
C PHE A 102 -12.24 -4.42 19.75
N THR A 103 -13.50 -4.69 20.07
CA THR A 103 -13.85 -5.62 21.14
C THR A 103 -14.73 -6.73 20.57
N TYR A 104 -14.31 -7.98 20.76
CA TYR A 104 -15.08 -9.14 20.35
C TYR A 104 -14.86 -10.33 21.28
N GLN A 105 -15.95 -10.88 21.83
CA GLN A 105 -15.97 -12.10 22.68
C GLN A 105 -14.87 -12.14 23.77
N GLY A 106 -14.65 -11.02 24.45
CA GLY A 106 -13.66 -10.90 25.53
C GLY A 106 -12.24 -10.53 25.06
N PHE A 107 -11.98 -10.54 23.75
CA PHE A 107 -10.78 -9.94 23.19
C PHE A 107 -10.99 -8.43 23.02
N VAL A 108 -10.20 -7.63 23.74
CA VAL A 108 -10.25 -6.17 23.71
C VAL A 108 -8.96 -5.64 23.11
N ILE A 109 -9.05 -5.00 21.96
CA ILE A 109 -7.99 -4.14 21.43
C ILE A 109 -8.33 -2.72 21.89
N PRO A 110 -7.55 -2.11 22.80
CA PRO A 110 -7.80 -0.75 23.25
C PRO A 110 -7.59 0.25 22.12
N SER A 111 -8.10 1.46 22.30
CA SER A 111 -7.81 2.54 21.36
C SER A 111 -6.34 2.93 21.44
N ILE A 112 -5.71 3.12 20.27
CA ILE A 112 -4.28 3.44 20.17
C ILE A 112 -4.12 4.64 19.23
N TYR A 113 -3.35 5.63 19.67
CA TYR A 113 -2.96 6.74 18.80
C TYR A 113 -1.80 6.29 17.89
N LEU A 114 -2.07 6.23 16.59
CA LEU A 114 -1.06 5.89 15.59
C LEU A 114 -0.45 7.18 15.06
N SER A 115 0.86 7.37 15.28
CA SER A 115 1.61 8.44 14.65
C SER A 115 1.66 8.25 13.13
N THR A 116 1.98 9.30 12.38
CA THR A 116 2.07 9.23 10.91
C THR A 116 2.98 8.10 10.42
N PHE A 117 4.09 7.84 11.12
CA PHE A 117 4.97 6.71 10.80
C PHE A 117 4.25 5.37 10.95
N TRP A 118 3.63 5.11 12.10
CA TRP A 118 2.90 3.86 12.33
C TRP A 118 1.65 3.71 11.46
N ALA A 119 1.00 4.83 11.13
CA ALA A 119 -0.10 4.87 10.17
C ALA A 119 0.37 4.42 8.77
N LEU A 120 1.47 4.96 8.25
CA LEU A 120 2.05 4.54 6.96
C LEU A 120 2.38 3.05 6.94
N VAL A 121 2.98 2.56 8.03
CA VAL A 121 3.33 1.16 8.22
C VAL A 121 2.07 0.29 8.16
N ALA A 122 1.06 0.59 8.98
CA ALA A 122 -0.20 -0.16 9.03
C ALA A 122 -0.96 -0.13 7.70
N VAL A 123 -1.08 1.05 7.07
CA VAL A 123 -1.75 1.23 5.78
C VAL A 123 -1.03 0.46 4.68
N SER A 124 0.31 0.51 4.63
CA SER A 124 1.11 -0.26 3.67
C SER A 124 0.94 -1.76 3.85
N PHE A 125 0.88 -2.25 5.09
CA PHE A 125 0.60 -3.65 5.37
C PHE A 125 -0.77 -4.08 4.85
N PHE A 126 -1.80 -3.28 5.13
CA PHE A 126 -3.15 -3.53 4.67
C PHE A 126 -3.28 -3.51 3.14
N ILE A 127 -2.69 -2.50 2.49
CA ILE A 127 -2.62 -2.43 1.02
C ILE A 127 -1.90 -3.64 0.45
N SER A 128 -0.78 -4.06 1.07
CA SER A 128 -0.02 -5.24 0.64
C SER A 128 -0.85 -6.51 0.76
N LEU A 129 -1.62 -6.66 1.84
CA LEU A 129 -2.53 -7.79 2.05
C LEU A 129 -3.64 -7.81 1.00
N ILE A 130 -4.33 -6.68 0.78
CA ILE A 130 -5.37 -6.57 -0.25
C ILE A 130 -4.80 -6.86 -1.62
N THR A 131 -3.66 -6.27 -1.96
CA THR A 131 -3.00 -6.48 -3.24
C THR A 131 -2.66 -7.96 -3.43
N ALA A 132 -2.18 -8.64 -2.40
CA ALA A 132 -1.90 -10.07 -2.45
C ALA A 132 -3.17 -10.90 -2.68
N LEU A 133 -4.25 -10.60 -1.96
CA LEU A 133 -5.55 -11.27 -2.12
C LEU A 133 -6.15 -11.05 -3.51
N LEU A 134 -6.16 -9.81 -4.01
CA LEU A 134 -6.65 -9.47 -5.35
C LEU A 134 -5.82 -10.15 -6.44
N LEU A 135 -4.50 -10.18 -6.29
CA LEU A 135 -3.63 -10.86 -7.24
C LEU A 135 -3.86 -12.37 -7.24
N TRP A 136 -4.07 -12.96 -6.06
CA TRP A 136 -4.36 -14.38 -5.91
C TRP A 136 -5.71 -14.76 -6.53
N LEU A 137 -6.75 -13.94 -6.34
CA LEU A 137 -8.08 -14.20 -6.91
C LEU A 137 -8.13 -14.14 -8.44
N ILE A 138 -7.30 -13.28 -9.05
CA ILE A 138 -7.24 -13.07 -10.50
C ILE A 138 -6.22 -14.02 -11.18
N LYS A 139 -5.53 -14.87 -10.41
CA LYS A 139 -4.52 -15.81 -10.92
C LYS A 139 -5.14 -17.17 -11.18
#